data_AF-A0A256YQZ8-F1
#
_entry.id   AF-A0A256YQZ8-F1
#
_cell.length_a   1.000
_cell.length_b   1.000
_cell.length_c   1.000
_cell.angle_alpha   90.00
_cell.angle_beta   90.00
_cell.angle_gamma   90.00
#
_symmetry.space_group_name_H-M   'P 1'
#
loop_
_entity.id
_entity.type
_entity.pdbx_description
1 polymer ?
#
loop_
_entity_poly.entity_id
_entity_poly.type
_entity_poly.pdbx_seq_one_letter_code
_entity_poly.pdbx_strand_id
1 'polypeptide(L)'
;MKGEIAIFEVIIALIMIWTAFNLFFPKMVERSYWDDAKLLVLTKDILVSLDDSSNFYLTVFNHTSLSNFLNRVINETKLIYSYRIEKSPKPEIVVACNCTKEEIQNLTSFFYNTFFNKRYAHINFVKTNLENYINQPSDVLLIIGYQNLSKPKIKYAIENYLRSGKGIVEISDLNQIDEETKRIFGIQLCSDCTYPTITDNYLLAPLNVSSLKYQYYKFFYHIPIQIKNTSYQSFIPIENGISSCPSQNISSGNFSFRESYYKFWICNSSSVYFDTDQNGYADKIVNERENFQINNFNFTLSYIRNNSIYISFKGNYSFKNLLGNTQPLNLTDGNEDRILVYAGTYSNGKKIPVVVVNKYYSKTVWLPNIARNGIQNMKDDEKLLLLNAILFVSNKNYYVKRTFKKKIFEDYIDFDNYDVFDLYVFSLGLSYPY
;
A
#
# COMPACT_ATOMS: atom_id res chain seq x y z
N MET A 1 39.51 66.39 44.06
CA MET A 1 38.92 65.33 44.90
C MET A 1 37.39 65.36 45.02
N LYS A 2 36.72 66.37 45.60
CA LYS A 2 35.23 66.33 45.72
C LYS A 2 34.49 66.33 44.36
N GLY A 3 35.00 67.04 43.37
CA GLY A 3 34.42 67.06 42.01
C GLY A 3 34.60 65.75 41.24
N GLU A 4 35.73 65.06 41.41
CA GLU A 4 35.99 63.77 40.75
C GLU A 4 35.08 62.66 41.29
N ILE A 5 34.81 62.67 42.60
CA ILE A 5 33.87 61.75 43.24
C ILE A 5 32.45 61.99 42.70
N ALA A 6 32.03 63.26 42.59
CA ALA A 6 30.71 63.60 42.06
C ALA A 6 30.55 63.16 40.59
N ILE A 7 31.59 63.29 39.76
CA ILE A 7 31.56 62.81 38.37
C ILE A 7 31.42 61.28 38.33
N PHE A 8 32.15 60.56 39.18
CA PHE A 8 32.07 59.10 39.26
C PHE A 8 30.68 58.61 39.70
N GLU A 9 30.09 59.29 40.67
CA GLU A 9 28.77 58.96 41.20
C GLU A 9 27.67 59.16 40.14
N VAL A 10 27.77 60.23 39.34
CA VAL A 10 26.85 60.48 38.21
C VAL A 10 27.01 59.41 37.11
N ILE A 11 28.24 58.99 36.80
CA ILE A 11 28.49 57.92 35.82
C ILE A 11 27.88 56.59 36.30
N ILE A 12 28.10 56.23 37.58
CA ILE A 12 27.54 55.02 38.17
C ILE A 12 26.02 55.08 38.20
N ALA A 13 25.43 56.22 38.57
CA ALA A 13 23.99 56.41 38.55
C ALA A 13 23.41 56.26 37.13
N LEU A 14 24.07 56.82 36.12
CA LEU A 14 23.67 56.65 34.71
C LEU A 14 23.75 55.20 34.25
N ILE A 15 24.80 54.47 34.64
CA ILE A 15 24.94 53.04 34.33
C ILE A 15 23.82 52.25 35.02
N MET A 16 23.55 52.50 36.31
CA MET A 16 22.48 51.83 37.04
C MET A 16 21.10 52.10 36.43
N ILE A 17 20.82 53.35 36.06
CA ILE A 17 19.55 53.72 35.40
C ILE A 17 19.45 53.05 34.02
N TRP A 18 20.52 53.04 33.22
CA TRP A 18 20.50 52.39 31.90
C TRP A 18 20.32 50.86 32.02
N THR A 19 20.99 50.24 32.99
CA THR A 19 20.87 48.80 33.24
C THR A 19 19.47 48.46 33.72
N ALA A 20 18.92 49.21 34.68
CA ALA A 20 17.54 49.07 35.15
C ALA A 20 16.54 49.28 34.00
N PHE A 21 16.76 50.26 33.13
CA PHE A 21 15.90 50.51 31.98
C PHE A 21 15.89 49.32 31.00
N ASN A 22 17.05 48.74 30.66
CA ASN A 22 17.10 47.56 29.79
C ASN A 22 16.52 46.30 30.44
N LEU A 23 16.56 46.20 31.78
CA LEU A 23 16.10 45.03 32.53
C LEU A 23 14.59 45.07 32.79
N PHE A 24 14.04 46.24 33.08
CA PHE A 24 12.59 46.45 33.27
C PHE A 24 11.83 46.71 31.97
N PHE A 25 12.50 47.25 30.95
CA PHE A 25 11.97 47.44 29.60
C PHE A 25 12.82 46.65 28.60
N PRO A 26 12.83 45.31 28.67
CA PRO A 26 13.46 44.52 27.62
C PRO A 26 12.83 44.94 26.29
N LYS A 27 13.65 45.10 25.24
CA LYS A 27 13.15 45.40 23.89
C LYS A 27 12.02 44.42 23.57
N MET A 28 10.77 44.91 23.56
CA MET A 28 9.66 44.18 22.98
C MET A 28 9.92 44.17 21.47
N VAL A 29 10.69 43.19 21.02
CA VAL A 29 10.78 42.90 19.60
C VAL A 29 9.46 42.24 19.26
N GLU A 30 8.48 43.05 18.86
CA GLU A 30 7.31 42.52 18.16
C GLU A 30 7.85 41.79 16.93
N ARG A 31 7.84 40.46 17.00
CA ARG A 31 8.12 39.65 15.82
C ARG A 31 6.97 39.89 14.86
N SER A 32 7.24 40.66 13.83
CA SER A 32 6.41 40.73 12.64
C SER A 32 6.14 39.30 12.13
N TYR A 33 4.86 38.90 12.13
CA TYR A 33 4.41 37.63 11.52
C TYR A 33 4.18 37.77 10.01
N TRP A 34 4.56 38.91 9.40
CA TRP A 34 4.37 39.14 7.97
C TRP A 34 5.14 38.13 7.11
N ASP A 35 6.35 37.76 7.51
CA ASP A 35 7.14 36.75 6.78
C ASP A 35 6.49 35.36 6.87
N ASP A 36 5.95 35.02 8.05
CA ASP A 36 5.22 33.78 8.26
C ASP A 36 3.93 33.74 7.41
N ALA A 37 3.17 34.84 7.41
CA ALA A 37 1.96 34.99 6.60
C ALA A 37 2.27 34.94 5.09
N LYS A 38 3.36 35.55 4.64
CA LYS A 38 3.81 35.48 3.25
C LYS A 38 4.16 34.05 2.85
N LEU A 39 4.95 33.34 3.67
CA LEU A 39 5.29 31.93 3.42
C LEU A 39 4.05 31.04 3.38
N LEU A 40 3.08 31.28 4.27
CA LEU A 40 1.81 30.58 4.32
C LEU A 40 1.03 30.75 3.02
N VAL A 41 0.81 31.99 2.58
CA VAL A 41 0.09 32.29 1.34
C VAL A 41 0.80 31.69 0.14
N LEU A 42 2.13 31.86 0.05
CA LEU A 42 2.93 31.29 -1.03
C LEU A 42 2.82 29.75 -1.07
N THR A 43 2.85 29.09 0.09
CA THR A 43 2.70 27.63 0.16
C THR A 43 1.33 27.20 -0.37
N LYS A 44 0.25 27.92 0.00
CA LYS A 44 -1.10 27.64 -0.50
C LYS A 44 -1.23 27.87 -2.01
N ASP A 45 -0.70 28.96 -2.53
CA ASP A 45 -0.74 29.27 -3.95
C ASP A 45 0.00 28.21 -4.78
N ILE A 46 1.14 27.71 -4.27
CA ILE A 46 1.89 26.60 -4.88
C ILE A 46 1.04 25.31 -4.90
N LEU A 47 0.38 24.99 -3.79
CA LEU A 47 -0.45 23.80 -3.69
C LEU A 47 -1.65 23.85 -4.64
N VAL A 48 -2.34 24.99 -4.72
CA VAL A 48 -3.45 25.19 -5.67
C VAL A 48 -2.95 25.14 -7.11
N SER A 49 -1.80 25.77 -7.41
CA SER A 49 -1.21 25.73 -8.76
C SER A 49 -0.77 24.32 -9.18
N LEU A 50 -0.33 23.49 -8.21
CA LEU A 50 -0.04 22.07 -8.46
C LEU A 50 -1.33 21.30 -8.79
N ASP A 51 -2.44 21.64 -8.14
CA ASP A 51 -3.72 20.96 -8.30
C ASP A 51 -4.32 21.24 -9.68
N ASP A 52 -4.38 22.52 -10.04
CA ASP A 52 -4.84 23.00 -11.34
C ASP A 52 -4.04 22.44 -12.53
N SER A 53 -2.83 21.91 -12.28
CA SER A 53 -1.99 21.30 -13.32
C SER A 53 -2.54 19.96 -13.85
N SER A 54 -3.58 19.39 -13.23
CA SER A 54 -4.14 18.05 -13.51
C SER A 54 -3.16 16.87 -13.36
N ASN A 55 -1.92 17.13 -12.93
CA ASN A 55 -0.85 16.15 -12.75
C ASN A 55 -0.29 16.16 -11.32
N PHE A 56 -1.06 16.64 -10.35
CA PHE A 56 -0.65 16.76 -8.94
C PHE A 56 0.01 15.47 -8.45
N TYR A 57 -0.73 14.36 -8.56
CA TYR A 57 -0.32 13.06 -8.06
C TYR A 57 1.00 12.59 -8.68
N LEU A 58 1.11 12.59 -10.02
CA LEU A 58 2.32 12.14 -10.71
C LEU A 58 3.53 13.04 -10.42
N THR A 59 3.29 14.34 -10.30
CA THR A 59 4.33 15.33 -10.02
C THR A 59 4.89 15.12 -8.63
N VAL A 60 4.02 15.00 -7.62
CA VAL A 60 4.43 14.94 -6.21
C VAL A 60 5.18 13.64 -5.86
N PHE A 61 4.82 12.51 -6.47
CA PHE A 61 5.55 11.26 -6.27
C PHE A 61 6.87 11.17 -7.05
N ASN A 62 7.12 12.06 -8.01
CA ASN A 62 8.36 12.12 -8.75
C ASN A 62 9.21 13.30 -8.25
N HIS A 63 10.26 13.00 -7.48
CA HIS A 63 11.15 14.03 -6.91
C HIS A 63 11.69 15.00 -7.97
N THR A 64 12.06 14.51 -9.15
CA THR A 64 12.59 15.36 -10.23
C THR A 64 11.51 16.29 -10.76
N SER A 65 10.31 15.77 -11.04
CA SER A 65 9.18 16.57 -11.52
C SER A 65 8.75 17.61 -10.49
N LEU A 66 8.59 17.22 -9.22
CA LEU A 66 8.24 18.13 -8.14
C LEU A 66 9.34 19.18 -7.91
N SER A 67 10.61 18.78 -7.91
CA SER A 67 11.73 19.70 -7.77
C SER A 67 11.76 20.71 -8.92
N ASN A 68 11.57 20.28 -10.16
CA ASN A 68 11.52 21.18 -11.31
C ASN A 68 10.33 22.14 -11.23
N PHE A 69 9.17 21.65 -10.82
CA PHE A 69 7.99 22.49 -10.60
C PHE A 69 8.25 23.52 -9.49
N LEU A 70 8.70 23.08 -8.32
CA LEU A 70 8.94 23.93 -7.16
C LEU A 70 10.05 24.94 -7.47
N ASN A 71 11.13 24.56 -8.13
CA ASN A 71 12.19 25.50 -8.51
C ASN A 71 11.73 26.55 -9.54
N ARG A 72 10.73 26.22 -10.37
CA ARG A 72 10.14 27.17 -11.32
C ARG A 72 9.20 28.17 -10.64
N VAL A 73 8.39 27.69 -9.68
CA VAL A 73 7.40 28.54 -8.99
C VAL A 73 8.05 29.33 -7.86
N ILE A 74 8.95 28.70 -7.10
CA ILE A 74 9.77 29.32 -6.07
C ILE A 74 10.95 29.99 -6.77
N ASN A 75 10.69 31.13 -7.42
CA ASN A 75 11.72 31.93 -8.10
C ASN A 75 12.64 32.70 -7.10
N GLU A 76 12.48 32.47 -5.79
CA GLU A 76 13.33 33.05 -4.74
C GLU A 76 14.46 32.07 -4.37
N THR A 77 15.71 32.44 -4.67
CA THR A 77 16.92 31.62 -4.35
C THR A 77 17.14 31.38 -2.86
N LYS A 78 16.42 32.11 -2.00
CA LYS A 78 16.52 32.04 -0.54
C LYS A 78 15.43 31.18 0.11
N LEU A 79 14.55 30.54 -0.65
CA LEU A 79 13.53 29.67 -0.09
C LEU A 79 13.95 28.21 -0.19
N ILE A 80 13.79 27.50 0.92
CA ILE A 80 14.02 26.07 0.99
C ILE A 80 12.68 25.40 1.26
N TYR A 81 12.37 24.35 0.49
CA TYR A 81 11.18 23.55 0.69
C TYR A 81 11.50 22.19 1.33
N SER A 82 10.52 21.65 2.04
CA SER A 82 10.44 20.25 2.43
C SER A 82 9.02 19.77 2.21
N TYR A 83 8.84 18.48 1.93
CA TYR A 83 7.51 17.96 1.69
C TYR A 83 7.35 16.54 2.25
N ARG A 84 6.09 16.17 2.44
CA ARG A 84 5.67 14.89 2.97
C ARG A 84 4.44 14.40 2.22
N ILE A 85 4.41 13.12 1.89
CA ILE A 85 3.24 12.45 1.33
C ILE A 85 2.83 11.35 2.28
N GLU A 86 1.54 11.30 2.62
CA GLU A 86 0.97 10.27 3.50
C GLU A 86 -0.26 9.62 2.88
N LYS A 87 -0.56 8.40 3.35
CA LYS A 87 -1.84 7.69 3.23
C LYS A 87 -2.28 7.21 1.84
N SER A 88 -1.57 7.54 0.76
CA SER A 88 -1.81 6.99 -0.58
C SER A 88 -0.78 5.94 -1.00
N PRO A 89 -1.18 4.87 -1.73
CA PRO A 89 -0.27 4.03 -2.49
C PRO A 89 0.64 4.85 -3.41
N LYS A 90 1.83 4.36 -3.73
CA LYS A 90 2.72 5.00 -4.71
C LYS A 90 2.32 4.61 -6.14
N PRO A 91 2.51 5.47 -7.15
CA PRO A 91 2.36 5.10 -8.57
C PRO A 91 3.37 4.03 -8.99
N GLU A 92 4.55 4.00 -8.38
CA GLU A 92 5.56 2.98 -8.61
C GLU A 92 5.94 2.33 -7.28
N ILE A 93 5.83 1.00 -7.22
CA ILE A 93 6.17 0.20 -6.05
C ILE A 93 7.25 -0.79 -6.47
N VAL A 94 8.42 -0.67 -5.86
CA VAL A 94 9.53 -1.60 -6.14
C VAL A 94 9.55 -2.71 -5.10
N VAL A 95 9.37 -3.95 -5.53
CA VAL A 95 9.36 -5.15 -4.69
C VAL A 95 10.68 -5.90 -4.85
N ALA A 96 11.52 -5.92 -3.82
CA ALA A 96 12.68 -6.79 -3.75
C ALA A 96 12.21 -8.23 -3.49
N CYS A 97 12.36 -9.13 -4.46
CA CYS A 97 11.86 -10.50 -4.43
C CYS A 97 13.01 -11.48 -4.20
N ASN A 98 12.98 -12.23 -3.10
CA ASN A 98 13.89 -13.36 -2.87
C ASN A 98 13.33 -14.60 -3.60
N CYS A 99 13.41 -14.55 -4.93
CA CYS A 99 12.68 -15.40 -5.86
C CYS A 99 13.58 -15.79 -7.04
N THR A 100 13.19 -16.82 -7.78
CA THR A 100 13.82 -17.19 -9.05
C THR A 100 13.52 -16.16 -10.14
N LYS A 101 14.26 -16.21 -11.26
CA LYS A 101 14.03 -15.29 -12.39
C LYS A 101 12.66 -15.50 -13.05
N GLU A 102 12.24 -16.75 -13.17
CA GLU A 102 10.94 -17.13 -13.74
C GLU A 102 9.79 -16.62 -12.87
N GLU A 103 9.90 -16.78 -11.55
CA GLU A 103 8.95 -16.24 -10.58
C GLU A 103 8.79 -14.73 -10.71
N ILE A 104 9.88 -13.98 -10.85
CA ILE A 104 9.87 -12.53 -11.05
C ILE A 104 9.17 -12.15 -12.36
N GLN A 105 9.41 -12.89 -13.44
CA GLN A 105 8.75 -12.64 -14.73
C GLN A 105 7.23 -12.87 -14.62
N ASN A 106 6.81 -13.95 -13.98
CA ASN A 106 5.39 -14.25 -13.77
C ASN A 106 4.72 -13.19 -12.87
N LEU A 107 5.33 -12.83 -11.73
CA LEU A 107 4.82 -11.78 -10.84
C LEU A 107 4.72 -10.42 -11.54
N THR A 108 5.74 -10.05 -12.34
CA THR A 108 5.69 -8.83 -13.15
C THR A 108 4.56 -8.92 -14.17
N SER A 109 4.37 -10.07 -14.82
CA SER A 109 3.27 -10.24 -15.78
C SER A 109 1.89 -10.09 -15.14
N PHE A 110 1.73 -10.44 -13.86
CA PHE A 110 0.44 -10.35 -13.15
C PHE A 110 0.12 -8.94 -12.68
N PHE A 111 1.11 -8.23 -12.15
CA PHE A 111 0.87 -6.98 -11.41
C PHE A 111 1.37 -5.72 -12.11
N TYR A 112 2.08 -5.86 -13.24
CA TYR A 112 2.46 -4.72 -14.06
C TYR A 112 1.22 -4.00 -14.60
N ASN A 113 1.13 -2.70 -14.37
CA ASN A 113 -0.02 -1.84 -14.74
C ASN A 113 -1.33 -2.19 -14.02
N THR A 114 -1.26 -2.44 -12.72
CA THR A 114 -2.46 -2.48 -11.88
C THR A 114 -3.20 -1.14 -12.01
N PHE A 115 -4.53 -1.15 -12.18
CA PHE A 115 -5.32 0.05 -12.41
C PHE A 115 -6.46 0.13 -11.40
N PHE A 116 -6.48 1.21 -10.63
CA PHE A 116 -7.52 1.49 -9.64
C PHE A 116 -7.59 3.00 -9.41
N ASN A 117 -8.73 3.53 -8.97
CA ASN A 117 -8.97 4.96 -8.81
C ASN A 117 -8.53 5.76 -10.06
N LYS A 118 -8.90 5.28 -11.24
CA LYS A 118 -8.56 5.88 -12.55
C LYS A 118 -7.06 6.11 -12.81
N ARG A 119 -6.17 5.46 -12.06
CA ARG A 119 -4.71 5.62 -12.20
C ARG A 119 -3.99 4.27 -12.28
N TYR A 120 -2.86 4.29 -12.95
CA TYR A 120 -1.96 3.14 -12.99
C TYR A 120 -1.03 3.12 -11.78
N ALA A 121 -0.84 1.94 -11.21
CA ALA A 121 0.20 1.61 -10.26
C ALA A 121 1.10 0.52 -10.88
N HIS A 122 2.37 0.82 -11.05
CA HIS A 122 3.38 -0.07 -11.57
C HIS A 122 4.07 -0.81 -10.42
N ILE A 123 3.91 -2.13 -10.37
CA ILE A 123 4.56 -2.98 -9.37
C ILE A 123 5.73 -3.67 -10.05
N ASN A 124 6.95 -3.24 -9.70
CA ASN A 124 8.19 -3.67 -10.32
C ASN A 124 8.91 -4.65 -9.40
N PHE A 125 9.11 -5.90 -9.85
CA PHE A 125 9.82 -6.92 -9.08
C PHE A 125 11.30 -6.94 -9.45
N VAL A 126 12.18 -6.79 -8.46
CA VAL A 126 13.63 -6.86 -8.62
C VAL A 126 14.19 -8.02 -7.82
N LYS A 127 15.09 -8.79 -8.43
CA LYS A 127 15.72 -9.93 -7.73
C LYS A 127 16.52 -9.45 -6.54
N THR A 128 16.39 -10.11 -5.40
CA THR A 128 17.23 -9.89 -4.23
C THR A 128 17.80 -11.21 -3.72
N ASN A 129 18.91 -11.17 -2.98
CA ASN A 129 19.44 -12.33 -2.27
C ASN A 129 19.61 -11.98 -0.79
N LEU A 130 18.75 -12.55 0.06
CA LEU A 130 18.75 -12.30 1.51
C LEU A 130 20.10 -12.55 2.19
N GLU A 131 20.91 -13.48 1.67
CA GLU A 131 22.20 -13.85 2.27
C GLU A 131 23.30 -12.81 2.01
N ASN A 132 23.16 -12.02 0.94
CA ASN A 132 24.16 -11.04 0.52
C ASN A 132 23.71 -9.62 0.81
N TYR A 133 22.61 -9.18 0.19
CA TYR A 133 22.07 -7.85 0.35
C TYR A 133 20.62 -7.77 -0.14
N ILE A 134 19.85 -6.87 0.49
CA ILE A 134 18.51 -6.53 0.00
C ILE A 134 18.63 -5.40 -1.02
N ASN A 135 18.20 -5.62 -2.27
CA ASN A 135 18.28 -4.61 -3.34
C ASN A 135 17.57 -3.32 -2.93
N GLN A 136 18.25 -2.20 -3.16
CA GLN A 136 17.76 -0.84 -2.93
C GLN A 136 17.85 -0.04 -4.25
N PRO A 137 16.92 0.90 -4.50
CA PRO A 137 15.77 1.24 -3.67
C PRO A 137 14.63 0.20 -3.80
N SER A 138 14.06 -0.25 -2.68
CA SER A 138 12.84 -1.06 -2.67
C SER A 138 11.85 -0.61 -1.60
N ASP A 139 10.56 -0.82 -1.86
CA ASP A 139 9.44 -0.52 -0.96
C ASP A 139 9.02 -1.73 -0.14
N VAL A 140 9.06 -2.91 -0.75
CA VAL A 140 8.62 -4.17 -0.15
C VAL A 140 9.69 -5.22 -0.33
N LEU A 141 9.90 -6.04 0.70
CA LEU A 141 10.63 -7.30 0.57
C LEU A 141 9.61 -8.44 0.46
N LEU A 142 9.65 -9.18 -0.63
CA LEU A 142 8.86 -10.39 -0.83
C LEU A 142 9.76 -11.62 -0.69
N ILE A 143 9.42 -12.50 0.24
CA ILE A 143 10.11 -13.77 0.47
C ILE A 143 9.18 -14.89 0.04
N ILE A 144 9.61 -15.72 -0.92
CA ILE A 144 8.85 -16.89 -1.39
C ILE A 144 9.57 -18.15 -0.90
N GLY A 145 8.80 -19.02 -0.23
CA GLY A 145 9.31 -20.17 0.49
C GLY A 145 9.88 -19.80 1.86
N TYR A 146 9.91 -20.79 2.76
CA TYR A 146 10.45 -20.60 4.11
C TYR A 146 11.97 -20.38 4.05
N GLN A 147 12.44 -19.37 4.79
CA GLN A 147 13.85 -19.08 4.98
C GLN A 147 14.11 -18.89 6.48
N ASN A 148 15.20 -19.46 6.99
CA ASN A 148 15.59 -19.23 8.38
C ASN A 148 16.14 -17.80 8.55
N LEU A 149 15.32 -16.90 9.07
CA LEU A 149 15.62 -15.48 9.21
C LEU A 149 16.60 -15.20 10.36
N SER A 150 16.79 -16.16 11.27
CA SER A 150 17.73 -16.09 12.39
C SER A 150 19.21 -16.23 11.99
N LYS A 151 19.51 -16.57 10.72
CA LYS A 151 20.90 -16.56 10.23
C LYS A 151 21.52 -15.15 10.38
N PRO A 152 22.72 -14.98 10.97
CA PRO A 152 23.25 -13.66 11.35
C PRO A 152 23.25 -12.60 10.26
N LYS A 153 23.67 -12.96 9.03
CA LYS A 153 23.68 -12.03 7.87
C LYS A 153 22.27 -11.62 7.44
N ILE A 154 21.34 -12.58 7.37
CA ILE A 154 19.95 -12.34 6.98
C ILE A 154 19.26 -11.46 8.04
N LYS A 155 19.42 -11.82 9.32
CA LYS A 155 18.89 -11.05 10.45
C LYS A 155 19.33 -9.59 10.38
N TYR A 156 20.63 -9.34 10.20
CA TYR A 156 21.14 -7.97 10.10
C TYR A 156 20.54 -7.20 8.91
N ALA A 157 20.45 -7.83 7.73
CA ALA A 157 19.85 -7.22 6.55
C ALA A 157 18.36 -6.89 6.76
N ILE A 158 17.59 -7.82 7.33
CA ILE A 158 16.16 -7.66 7.59
C ILE A 158 15.91 -6.58 8.66
N GLU A 159 16.68 -6.57 9.75
CA GLU A 159 16.53 -5.55 10.79
C GLU A 159 16.79 -4.14 10.24
N ASN A 160 17.83 -3.96 9.42
CA ASN A 160 18.09 -2.67 8.78
C ASN A 160 16.99 -2.28 7.79
N TYR A 161 16.42 -3.26 7.07
CA TYR A 161 15.31 -3.05 6.17
C TYR A 161 14.05 -2.59 6.93
N LEU A 162 13.68 -3.28 8.01
CA LEU A 162 12.53 -2.95 8.86
C LEU A 162 12.72 -1.60 9.58
N ARG A 163 13.92 -1.32 10.10
CA ARG A 163 14.26 -0.02 10.74
C ARG A 163 14.12 1.17 9.81
N SER A 164 14.28 0.94 8.51
CA SER A 164 14.04 1.95 7.47
C SER A 164 12.54 2.15 7.16
N GLY A 165 11.64 1.63 8.00
CA GLY A 165 10.20 1.71 7.84
C GLY A 165 9.67 0.86 6.68
N LYS A 166 10.44 -0.13 6.23
CA LYS A 166 10.08 -0.98 5.07
C LYS A 166 9.36 -2.23 5.52
N GLY A 167 8.43 -2.71 4.70
CA GLY A 167 7.59 -3.84 5.06
C GLY A 167 7.97 -5.13 4.34
N ILE A 168 7.54 -6.26 4.90
CA ILE A 168 7.89 -7.61 4.42
C ILE A 168 6.62 -8.41 4.17
N VAL A 169 6.55 -9.10 3.03
CA VAL A 169 5.56 -10.15 2.76
C VAL A 169 6.32 -11.47 2.67
N GLU A 170 5.92 -12.46 3.45
CA GLU A 170 6.40 -13.84 3.31
C GLU A 170 5.27 -14.74 2.81
N ILE A 171 5.56 -15.55 1.80
CA ILE A 171 4.68 -16.59 1.25
C ILE A 171 5.36 -17.93 1.50
N SER A 172 4.94 -18.66 2.52
CA SER A 172 5.59 -19.91 2.91
C SER A 172 4.64 -20.87 3.61
N ASP A 173 4.84 -22.18 3.39
CA ASP A 173 4.25 -23.19 4.24
C ASP A 173 5.17 -23.41 5.44
N LEU A 174 4.63 -23.28 6.66
CA LEU A 174 5.43 -23.32 7.87
C LEU A 174 5.32 -24.68 8.59
N ASN A 175 6.40 -25.45 8.51
CA ASN A 175 6.58 -26.69 9.29
C ASN A 175 7.59 -26.52 10.44
N GLN A 176 8.32 -25.42 10.42
CA GLN A 176 9.29 -24.99 11.41
C GLN A 176 9.31 -23.46 11.39
N ILE A 177 9.59 -22.83 12.54
CA ILE A 177 9.62 -21.38 12.65
C ILE A 177 10.80 -20.98 13.54
N ASP A 178 11.75 -20.25 12.98
CA ASP A 178 12.87 -19.68 13.72
C ASP A 178 12.45 -18.43 14.53
N GLU A 179 13.26 -18.05 15.52
CA GLU A 179 12.91 -16.98 16.47
C GLU A 179 12.69 -15.62 15.79
N GLU A 180 13.42 -15.31 14.72
CA GLU A 180 13.23 -14.08 13.97
C GLU A 180 11.90 -14.08 13.20
N THR A 181 11.54 -15.20 12.57
CA THR A 181 10.22 -15.35 11.92
C THR A 181 9.09 -15.20 12.95
N LYS A 182 9.21 -15.84 14.13
CA LYS A 182 8.23 -15.67 15.22
C LYS A 182 8.08 -14.21 15.64
N ARG A 183 9.19 -13.50 15.80
CA ARG A 183 9.24 -12.10 16.21
C ARG A 183 8.67 -11.16 15.14
N ILE A 184 9.03 -11.35 13.87
CA ILE A 184 8.68 -10.45 12.76
C ILE A 184 7.19 -10.58 12.40
N PHE A 185 6.68 -11.81 12.29
CA PHE A 185 5.29 -12.05 11.87
C PHE A 185 4.34 -12.28 13.04
N GLY A 186 4.86 -12.49 14.25
CA GLY A 186 4.04 -12.65 15.46
C GLY A 186 3.30 -13.98 15.52
N ILE A 187 3.83 -15.01 14.87
CA ILE A 187 3.25 -16.34 14.74
C ILE A 187 4.17 -17.39 15.38
N GLN A 188 3.59 -18.48 15.86
CA GLN A 188 4.33 -19.63 16.39
C GLN A 188 3.57 -20.91 16.08
N LEU A 189 4.29 -22.04 16.03
CA LEU A 189 3.66 -23.35 15.90
C LEU A 189 2.83 -23.62 17.17
N CYS A 190 1.64 -24.17 16.99
CA CYS A 190 0.84 -24.69 18.07
C CYS A 190 1.05 -26.20 18.19
N SER A 191 1.67 -26.63 19.29
CA SER A 191 1.92 -28.05 19.57
C SER A 191 0.65 -28.84 19.87
N ASP A 192 -0.35 -28.19 20.48
CA ASP A 192 -1.53 -28.85 21.03
C ASP A 192 -2.81 -28.54 20.23
N CYS A 193 -2.64 -28.03 19.00
CA CYS A 193 -3.73 -27.70 18.10
C CYS A 193 -3.82 -28.70 16.96
N THR A 194 -5.03 -28.98 16.50
CA THR A 194 -5.29 -29.74 15.28
C THR A 194 -6.13 -28.90 14.34
N TYR A 195 -5.81 -28.95 13.04
CA TYR A 195 -6.67 -28.29 12.06
C TYR A 195 -8.02 -29.01 11.98
N PRO A 196 -9.12 -28.26 11.87
CA PRO A 196 -10.41 -28.82 11.50
C PRO A 196 -10.35 -29.30 10.05
N THR A 197 -11.28 -30.16 9.66
CA THR A 197 -11.47 -30.60 8.28
C THR A 197 -12.02 -29.50 7.36
N ILE A 198 -12.21 -28.28 7.87
CA ILE A 198 -12.77 -27.14 7.14
C ILE A 198 -11.75 -26.66 6.10
N THR A 199 -12.16 -26.69 4.85
CA THR A 199 -11.35 -26.27 3.70
C THR A 199 -11.52 -24.78 3.37
N ASP A 200 -12.65 -24.18 3.76
CA ASP A 200 -12.94 -22.78 3.51
C ASP A 200 -12.24 -21.85 4.52
N ASN A 201 -11.60 -20.80 4.01
CA ASN A 201 -10.87 -19.82 4.80
C ASN A 201 -11.45 -18.43 4.58
N TYR A 202 -11.94 -17.80 5.63
CA TYR A 202 -12.77 -16.61 5.54
C TYR A 202 -11.95 -15.36 5.81
N LEU A 203 -12.14 -14.32 5.00
CA LEU A 203 -11.56 -13.01 5.28
C LEU A 203 -12.35 -12.32 6.40
N LEU A 204 -11.67 -11.92 7.48
CA LEU A 204 -12.31 -11.28 8.64
C LEU A 204 -12.51 -9.80 8.41
N ALA A 205 -13.75 -9.36 8.62
CA ALA A 205 -14.04 -7.94 8.76
C ALA A 205 -13.27 -7.33 9.95
N PRO A 206 -12.68 -6.14 9.79
CA PRO A 206 -12.10 -5.39 10.90
C PRO A 206 -13.21 -4.93 11.87
N LEU A 207 -12.91 -4.89 13.16
CA LEU A 207 -13.86 -4.38 14.16
C LEU A 207 -14.10 -2.86 14.00
N ASN A 208 -13.09 -2.13 13.55
CA ASN A 208 -13.15 -0.69 13.33
C ASN A 208 -12.01 -0.22 12.39
N VAL A 209 -12.01 1.05 12.02
CA VAL A 209 -11.02 1.65 11.10
C VAL A 209 -9.59 1.72 11.67
N SER A 210 -9.43 1.58 13.00
CA SER A 210 -8.12 1.59 13.67
C SER A 210 -7.45 0.22 13.74
N SER A 211 -8.22 -0.84 13.44
CA SER A 211 -7.74 -2.22 13.32
C SER A 211 -6.56 -2.32 12.35
N LEU A 212 -5.56 -3.13 12.70
CA LEU A 212 -4.37 -3.29 11.86
C LEU A 212 -4.73 -3.83 10.47
N LYS A 213 -5.75 -4.69 10.40
CA LYS A 213 -6.23 -5.28 9.16
C LYS A 213 -7.16 -4.41 8.33
N TYR A 214 -7.63 -3.27 8.85
CA TYR A 214 -8.59 -2.43 8.12
C TYR A 214 -8.08 -2.00 6.74
N GLN A 215 -6.82 -1.55 6.65
CA GLN A 215 -6.23 -1.13 5.38
C GLN A 215 -6.17 -2.28 4.37
N TYR A 216 -5.78 -3.47 4.82
CA TYR A 216 -5.75 -4.65 3.97
C TYR A 216 -7.15 -5.06 3.50
N TYR A 217 -8.10 -5.17 4.43
CA TYR A 217 -9.50 -5.51 4.15
C TYR A 217 -10.12 -4.54 3.14
N LYS A 218 -9.90 -3.24 3.33
CA LYS A 218 -10.34 -2.19 2.43
C LYS A 218 -9.75 -2.36 1.03
N PHE A 219 -8.47 -2.66 0.89
CA PHE A 219 -7.88 -2.88 -0.43
C PHE A 219 -8.47 -4.14 -1.11
N PHE A 220 -8.67 -5.23 -0.37
CA PHE A 220 -9.18 -6.48 -0.92
C PHE A 220 -10.55 -6.36 -1.61
N TYR A 221 -11.48 -5.61 -1.01
CA TYR A 221 -12.84 -5.48 -1.55
C TYR A 221 -13.03 -4.34 -2.56
N HIS A 222 -12.00 -3.52 -2.74
CA HIS A 222 -12.14 -2.29 -3.54
C HIS A 222 -11.15 -2.22 -4.69
N ILE A 223 -9.93 -2.72 -4.53
CA ILE A 223 -8.93 -2.71 -5.60
C ILE A 223 -9.21 -3.88 -6.54
N PRO A 224 -9.48 -3.62 -7.83
CA PRO A 224 -9.74 -4.69 -8.77
C PRO A 224 -8.44 -5.39 -9.19
N ILE A 225 -8.53 -6.69 -9.44
CA ILE A 225 -7.47 -7.48 -10.06
C ILE A 225 -7.61 -7.43 -11.58
N GLN A 226 -6.49 -7.29 -12.29
CA GLN A 226 -6.47 -7.36 -13.74
C GLN A 226 -6.49 -8.82 -14.19
N ILE A 227 -7.41 -9.14 -15.11
CA ILE A 227 -7.50 -10.45 -15.76
C ILE A 227 -7.29 -10.25 -17.25
N LYS A 228 -6.22 -10.83 -17.78
CA LYS A 228 -5.81 -10.68 -19.18
C LYS A 228 -6.56 -11.65 -20.07
N ASN A 229 -6.87 -11.22 -21.28
CA ASN A 229 -7.30 -12.14 -22.33
C ASN A 229 -6.16 -13.09 -22.72
N THR A 230 -6.51 -14.28 -23.17
CA THR A 230 -5.55 -15.30 -23.61
C THR A 230 -5.64 -15.57 -25.10
N SER A 231 -6.78 -15.30 -25.72
CA SER A 231 -7.04 -15.61 -27.12
C SER A 231 -8.06 -14.65 -27.73
N TYR A 232 -8.15 -14.67 -29.06
CA TYR A 232 -9.20 -14.01 -29.82
C TYR A 232 -10.12 -15.04 -30.46
N GLN A 233 -11.40 -14.72 -30.56
CA GLN A 233 -12.43 -15.56 -31.13
C GLN A 233 -13.33 -14.74 -32.07
N SER A 234 -13.95 -15.41 -33.03
CA SER A 234 -14.85 -14.80 -34.01
C SER A 234 -16.32 -14.81 -33.59
N PHE A 235 -16.70 -15.63 -32.59
CA PHE A 235 -18.05 -15.70 -32.05
C PHE A 235 -18.03 -16.03 -30.56
N ILE A 236 -19.10 -15.65 -29.85
CA ILE A 236 -19.35 -16.03 -28.45
C ILE A 236 -20.41 -17.14 -28.47
N PRO A 237 -20.15 -18.32 -27.87
CA PRO A 237 -21.21 -19.28 -27.61
C PRO A 237 -22.14 -18.66 -26.54
N ILE A 238 -23.42 -18.46 -26.86
CA ILE A 238 -24.38 -17.78 -25.97
C ILE A 238 -25.56 -18.70 -25.66
N GLU A 239 -26.10 -18.59 -24.45
CA GLU A 239 -27.35 -19.25 -24.08
C GLU A 239 -28.60 -18.57 -24.68
N ASN A 240 -29.70 -19.31 -24.71
CA ASN A 240 -30.98 -18.81 -25.18
C ASN A 240 -31.44 -17.60 -24.34
N GLY A 241 -31.75 -16.49 -25.01
CA GLY A 241 -32.23 -15.26 -24.37
C GLY A 241 -31.15 -14.20 -24.14
N ILE A 242 -29.90 -14.49 -24.47
CA ILE A 242 -28.80 -13.51 -24.41
C ILE A 242 -28.60 -12.86 -25.76
N SER A 243 -28.44 -11.53 -25.79
CA SER A 243 -28.19 -10.79 -27.02
C SER A 243 -26.80 -11.11 -27.59
N SER A 244 -26.71 -11.34 -28.90
CA SER A 244 -25.45 -11.59 -29.59
C SER A 244 -24.50 -10.38 -29.54
N CYS A 245 -23.19 -10.65 -29.45
CA CYS A 245 -22.18 -9.63 -29.57
C CYS A 245 -22.00 -9.19 -31.04
N PRO A 246 -22.08 -7.89 -31.37
CA PRO A 246 -21.92 -7.40 -32.74
C PRO A 246 -20.45 -7.32 -33.22
N SER A 247 -19.47 -7.54 -32.33
CA SER A 247 -18.04 -7.41 -32.65
C SER A 247 -17.49 -8.67 -33.30
N GLN A 248 -16.61 -8.49 -34.29
CA GLN A 248 -15.86 -9.59 -34.95
C GLN A 248 -14.51 -9.89 -34.26
N ASN A 249 -14.03 -8.98 -33.40
CA ASN A 249 -12.76 -9.12 -32.68
C ASN A 249 -13.05 -9.31 -31.19
N ILE A 250 -13.38 -10.53 -30.80
CA ILE A 250 -13.75 -10.85 -29.42
C ILE A 250 -12.52 -11.35 -28.68
N SER A 251 -12.11 -10.61 -27.65
CA SER A 251 -11.06 -11.04 -26.72
C SER A 251 -11.65 -12.02 -25.71
N SER A 252 -11.07 -13.20 -25.55
CA SER A 252 -11.53 -14.20 -24.57
C SER A 252 -10.45 -14.52 -23.55
N GLY A 253 -10.84 -14.84 -22.33
CA GLY A 253 -9.94 -15.30 -21.27
C GLY A 253 -10.66 -16.12 -20.21
N ASN A 254 -9.93 -16.48 -19.15
CA ASN A 254 -10.47 -17.20 -18.00
C ASN A 254 -10.26 -16.38 -16.73
N PHE A 255 -11.33 -16.20 -15.96
CA PHE A 255 -11.28 -15.73 -14.57
C PHE A 255 -11.20 -16.95 -13.66
N SER A 256 -10.21 -17.01 -12.78
CA SER A 256 -9.95 -18.14 -11.90
C SER A 256 -10.15 -17.76 -10.44
N PHE A 257 -11.06 -18.45 -9.74
CA PHE A 257 -11.25 -18.29 -8.29
C PHE A 257 -11.80 -19.57 -7.67
N ARG A 258 -11.47 -19.84 -6.39
CA ARG A 258 -11.90 -21.05 -5.65
C ARG A 258 -11.74 -22.36 -6.44
N GLU A 259 -10.56 -22.56 -7.03
CA GLU A 259 -10.20 -23.73 -7.85
C GLU A 259 -11.02 -23.93 -9.14
N SER A 260 -11.85 -22.95 -9.52
CA SER A 260 -12.72 -22.99 -10.70
C SER A 260 -12.26 -21.96 -11.75
N TYR A 261 -12.59 -22.20 -13.01
CA TYR A 261 -12.29 -21.28 -14.13
C TYR A 261 -13.58 -20.92 -14.85
N TYR A 262 -13.83 -19.63 -15.01
CA TYR A 262 -15.00 -19.09 -15.68
C TYR A 262 -14.54 -18.35 -16.92
N LYS A 263 -15.06 -18.73 -18.07
CA LYS A 263 -14.72 -18.06 -19.32
C LYS A 263 -15.36 -16.68 -19.35
N PHE A 264 -14.66 -15.75 -19.96
CA PHE A 264 -15.20 -14.45 -20.30
C PHE A 264 -14.84 -14.05 -21.72
N TRP A 265 -15.68 -13.20 -22.31
CA TRP A 265 -15.51 -12.64 -23.63
C TRP A 265 -15.78 -11.14 -23.60
N ILE A 266 -14.79 -10.34 -23.96
CA ILE A 266 -14.91 -8.89 -24.11
C ILE A 266 -15.49 -8.61 -25.48
N CYS A 267 -16.73 -8.16 -25.52
CA CYS A 267 -17.41 -7.85 -26.77
C CYS A 267 -17.00 -6.47 -27.32
N ASN A 268 -16.96 -5.48 -26.42
CA ASN A 268 -16.61 -4.09 -26.74
C ASN A 268 -16.06 -3.40 -25.47
N SER A 269 -15.85 -2.09 -25.52
CA SER A 269 -15.32 -1.32 -24.39
C SER A 269 -16.30 -1.16 -23.21
N SER A 270 -17.53 -1.65 -23.31
CA SER A 270 -18.58 -1.43 -22.29
C SER A 270 -19.19 -2.71 -21.74
N SER A 271 -19.06 -3.86 -22.42
CA SER A 271 -19.74 -5.11 -22.07
C SER A 271 -18.83 -6.33 -22.16
N VAL A 272 -18.97 -7.22 -21.17
CA VAL A 272 -18.28 -8.51 -21.07
C VAL A 272 -19.31 -9.60 -20.85
N TYR A 273 -19.14 -10.70 -21.58
CA TYR A 273 -19.94 -11.90 -21.46
C TYR A 273 -19.20 -12.87 -20.54
N PHE A 274 -19.91 -13.50 -19.61
CA PHE A 274 -19.38 -14.51 -18.70
C PHE A 274 -20.13 -15.82 -18.88
N ASP A 275 -19.41 -16.93 -18.69
CA ASP A 275 -19.91 -18.28 -18.50
C ASP A 275 -19.83 -18.57 -16.99
N THR A 276 -20.92 -18.30 -16.26
CA THR A 276 -20.95 -18.33 -14.78
C THR A 276 -21.27 -19.70 -14.21
N ASP A 277 -21.86 -20.60 -15.00
CA ASP A 277 -22.15 -21.99 -14.62
C ASP A 277 -21.15 -23.02 -15.19
N GLN A 278 -20.17 -22.56 -15.98
CA GLN A 278 -19.08 -23.35 -16.57
C GLN A 278 -19.55 -24.36 -17.63
N ASN A 279 -20.70 -24.14 -18.26
CA ASN A 279 -21.22 -25.03 -19.29
C ASN A 279 -20.61 -24.77 -20.69
N GLY A 280 -19.78 -23.72 -20.81
CA GLY A 280 -19.09 -23.34 -22.04
C GLY A 280 -19.82 -22.29 -22.88
N TYR A 281 -21.00 -21.85 -22.46
CA TYR A 281 -21.81 -20.81 -23.09
C TYR A 281 -21.90 -19.60 -22.16
N ALA A 282 -21.90 -18.40 -22.72
CA ALA A 282 -22.17 -17.21 -21.95
C ALA A 282 -23.63 -17.18 -21.51
N ASP A 283 -23.83 -17.01 -20.22
CA ASP A 283 -25.11 -16.96 -19.50
C ASP A 283 -25.33 -15.59 -18.82
N LYS A 284 -24.32 -14.70 -18.85
CA LYS A 284 -24.40 -13.35 -18.29
C LYS A 284 -23.70 -12.31 -19.14
N ILE A 285 -24.37 -11.17 -19.36
CA ILE A 285 -23.73 -9.92 -19.85
C ILE A 285 -23.57 -8.99 -18.66
N VAL A 286 -22.37 -8.43 -18.52
CA VAL A 286 -22.02 -7.50 -17.43
C VAL A 286 -21.37 -6.28 -18.05
N ASN A 287 -21.90 -5.10 -17.71
CA ASN A 287 -21.33 -3.83 -18.15
C ASN A 287 -20.25 -3.32 -17.19
N GLU A 288 -19.42 -2.38 -17.66
CA GLU A 288 -18.50 -1.67 -16.77
C GLU A 288 -19.29 -1.03 -15.61
N ARG A 289 -18.77 -1.18 -14.39
CA ARG A 289 -19.36 -0.79 -13.09
C ARG A 289 -20.56 -1.60 -12.63
N GLU A 290 -20.95 -2.65 -13.36
CA GLU A 290 -22.06 -3.50 -12.96
C GLU A 290 -21.62 -4.58 -11.97
N ASN A 291 -22.51 -4.90 -11.03
CA ASN A 291 -22.35 -6.00 -10.10
C ASN A 291 -22.89 -7.29 -10.71
N PHE A 292 -22.20 -8.40 -10.49
CA PHE A 292 -22.65 -9.71 -10.93
C PHE A 292 -22.28 -10.76 -9.88
N GLN A 293 -22.87 -11.95 -10.03
CA GLN A 293 -22.68 -13.06 -9.12
C GLN A 293 -22.15 -14.27 -9.86
N ILE A 294 -21.23 -14.99 -9.22
CA ILE A 294 -20.81 -16.33 -9.62
C ILE A 294 -20.81 -17.19 -8.35
N ASN A 295 -21.54 -18.30 -8.34
CA ASN A 295 -21.60 -19.22 -7.20
C ASN A 295 -21.88 -18.53 -5.84
N ASN A 296 -22.85 -17.61 -5.81
CA ASN A 296 -23.24 -16.79 -4.65
C ASN A 296 -22.19 -15.76 -4.16
N PHE A 297 -21.05 -15.62 -4.84
CA PHE A 297 -20.09 -14.55 -4.56
C PHE A 297 -20.39 -13.34 -5.41
N ASN A 298 -20.31 -12.15 -4.81
CA ASN A 298 -20.55 -10.89 -5.50
C ASN A 298 -19.24 -10.32 -6.05
N PHE A 299 -19.31 -9.79 -7.26
CA PHE A 299 -18.20 -9.15 -7.95
C PHE A 299 -18.68 -7.84 -8.59
N THR A 300 -17.75 -6.95 -8.88
CA THR A 300 -17.99 -5.76 -9.71
C THR A 300 -17.01 -5.77 -10.86
N LEU A 301 -17.52 -5.68 -12.09
CA LEU A 301 -16.69 -5.43 -13.27
C LEU A 301 -16.26 -3.97 -13.24
N SER A 302 -15.07 -3.69 -12.75
CA SER A 302 -14.65 -2.32 -12.41
C SER A 302 -14.21 -1.53 -13.65
N TYR A 303 -13.52 -2.18 -14.59
CA TYR A 303 -13.07 -1.60 -15.84
C TYR A 303 -13.01 -2.62 -16.97
N ILE A 304 -13.24 -2.14 -18.19
CA ILE A 304 -13.03 -2.91 -19.42
C ILE A 304 -11.95 -2.22 -20.26
N ARG A 305 -10.95 -2.99 -20.70
CA ARG A 305 -9.89 -2.53 -21.61
C ARG A 305 -9.73 -3.56 -22.73
N ASN A 306 -9.17 -3.14 -23.87
CA ASN A 306 -9.12 -3.95 -25.09
C ASN A 306 -8.65 -5.41 -24.88
N ASN A 307 -7.70 -5.63 -23.96
CA ASN A 307 -7.08 -6.93 -23.71
C ASN A 307 -7.19 -7.41 -22.25
N SER A 308 -8.00 -6.73 -21.42
CA SER A 308 -8.14 -7.14 -20.02
C SER A 308 -9.39 -6.58 -19.39
N ILE A 309 -9.92 -7.33 -18.44
CA ILE A 309 -10.97 -6.88 -17.54
C ILE A 309 -10.41 -6.68 -16.14
N TYR A 310 -11.06 -5.84 -15.35
CA TYR A 310 -10.68 -5.59 -13.97
C TYR A 310 -11.86 -5.93 -13.06
N ILE A 311 -11.69 -6.92 -12.19
CA ILE A 311 -12.76 -7.42 -11.32
C ILE A 311 -12.41 -7.11 -9.87
N SER A 312 -13.34 -6.52 -9.12
CA SER A 312 -13.24 -6.39 -7.66
C SER A 312 -14.23 -7.33 -6.98
N PHE A 313 -13.83 -7.87 -5.83
CA PHE A 313 -14.64 -8.78 -5.02
C PHE A 313 -15.53 -7.95 -4.09
N LYS A 314 -16.76 -8.38 -3.82
CA LYS A 314 -17.71 -7.67 -2.95
C LYS A 314 -18.33 -8.61 -1.91
N GLY A 315 -18.55 -8.10 -0.70
CA GLY A 315 -19.19 -8.83 0.40
C GLY A 315 -18.28 -9.88 1.04
N ASN A 316 -18.82 -10.82 1.83
CA ASN A 316 -17.97 -11.81 2.49
C ASN A 316 -17.36 -12.77 1.47
N TYR A 317 -16.04 -12.99 1.57
CA TYR A 317 -15.31 -13.88 0.68
C TYR A 317 -14.62 -14.98 1.49
N SER A 318 -14.64 -16.19 0.95
CA SER A 318 -13.89 -17.32 1.48
C SER A 318 -13.04 -17.97 0.38
N PHE A 319 -11.76 -18.13 0.69
CA PHE A 319 -10.81 -18.89 -0.08
C PHE A 319 -11.04 -20.38 0.16
N LYS A 320 -10.64 -21.21 -0.81
CA LYS A 320 -10.69 -22.66 -0.68
C LYS A 320 -9.25 -23.19 -0.54
N ASN A 321 -9.00 -24.03 0.46
CA ASN A 321 -7.73 -24.76 0.65
C ASN A 321 -6.47 -23.89 0.77
N LEU A 322 -6.56 -22.69 1.36
CA LEU A 322 -5.45 -21.73 1.41
C LEU A 322 -4.30 -22.20 2.34
N LEU A 323 -4.62 -22.87 3.46
CA LEU A 323 -3.65 -23.34 4.46
C LEU A 323 -2.58 -24.31 3.92
N GLY A 324 -2.96 -25.17 2.97
CA GLY A 324 -2.15 -26.27 2.45
C GLY A 324 -1.37 -27.05 3.50
N ASN A 325 -0.04 -27.08 3.37
CA ASN A 325 0.83 -27.95 4.17
C ASN A 325 1.39 -27.28 5.44
N THR A 326 0.89 -26.10 5.81
CA THR A 326 1.35 -25.40 7.02
C THR A 326 0.90 -26.16 8.27
N GLN A 327 1.76 -26.32 9.28
CA GLN A 327 1.37 -26.85 10.60
C GLN A 327 0.50 -25.85 11.39
N PRO A 328 -0.32 -26.30 12.36
CA PRO A 328 -1.17 -25.43 13.17
C PRO A 328 -0.41 -24.25 13.77
N LEU A 329 -0.91 -23.03 13.55
CA LEU A 329 -0.30 -21.80 14.01
C LEU A 329 -1.10 -21.14 15.12
N ASN A 330 -0.42 -20.45 16.02
CA ASN A 330 -0.98 -19.52 17.00
C ASN A 330 -0.29 -18.16 16.90
N LEU A 331 -0.99 -17.12 17.35
CA LEU A 331 -0.40 -15.81 17.54
C LEU A 331 0.41 -15.78 18.84
N THR A 332 1.59 -15.17 18.81
CA THR A 332 2.48 -15.06 19.99
C THR A 332 1.90 -14.23 21.13
N ASP A 333 1.06 -13.24 20.82
CA ASP A 333 0.42 -12.33 21.78
C ASP A 333 -1.09 -12.61 21.99
N GLY A 334 -1.66 -13.59 21.27
CA GLY A 334 -3.10 -13.87 21.29
C GLY A 334 -4.02 -12.81 20.64
N ASN A 335 -3.49 -11.77 19.99
CA ASN A 335 -4.29 -10.69 19.43
C ASN A 335 -4.93 -11.05 18.08
N GLU A 336 -6.17 -11.55 18.11
CA GLU A 336 -6.92 -11.96 16.92
C GLU A 336 -7.19 -10.85 15.89
N ASP A 337 -7.01 -9.56 16.24
CA ASP A 337 -7.13 -8.47 15.27
C ASP A 337 -6.05 -8.55 14.17
N ARG A 338 -4.95 -9.27 14.44
CA ARG A 338 -3.88 -9.55 13.49
C ARG A 338 -4.23 -10.62 12.44
N ILE A 339 -5.33 -11.35 12.63
CA ILE A 339 -5.75 -12.40 11.70
C ILE A 339 -6.57 -11.77 10.57
N LEU A 340 -6.02 -11.82 9.36
CA LEU A 340 -6.71 -11.42 8.13
C LEU A 340 -7.67 -12.51 7.67
N VAL A 341 -7.14 -13.71 7.46
CA VAL A 341 -7.91 -14.88 6.99
C VAL A 341 -7.82 -15.96 8.06
N TYR A 342 -8.94 -16.63 8.32
CA TYR A 342 -9.00 -17.73 9.30
C TYR A 342 -9.69 -18.97 8.72
N ALA A 343 -9.30 -20.15 9.21
CA ALA A 343 -9.82 -21.46 8.75
C ALA A 343 -10.91 -22.06 9.67
N GLY A 344 -11.54 -21.22 10.50
CA GLY A 344 -12.40 -21.67 11.60
C GLY A 344 -11.71 -21.56 12.96
N THR A 345 -12.11 -22.41 13.89
CA THR A 345 -11.63 -22.39 15.28
C THR A 345 -11.06 -23.74 15.68
N TYR A 346 -9.99 -23.72 16.47
CA TYR A 346 -9.48 -24.90 17.15
C TYR A 346 -10.50 -25.44 18.17
N SER A 347 -10.27 -26.64 18.69
CA SER A 347 -11.08 -27.26 19.75
C SER A 347 -11.19 -26.40 21.03
N ASN A 348 -10.19 -25.55 21.28
CA ASN A 348 -10.18 -24.60 22.40
C ASN A 348 -10.88 -23.27 22.09
N GLY A 349 -11.56 -23.14 20.94
CA GLY A 349 -12.31 -21.95 20.53
C GLY A 349 -11.48 -20.83 19.89
N LYS A 350 -10.14 -20.92 19.88
CA LYS A 350 -9.28 -19.90 19.25
C LYS A 350 -9.38 -19.95 17.73
N LYS A 351 -9.39 -18.79 17.07
CA LYS A 351 -9.36 -18.74 15.60
C LYS A 351 -8.04 -19.24 15.06
N ILE A 352 -8.13 -19.96 13.94
CA ILE A 352 -6.99 -20.56 13.25
C ILE A 352 -6.43 -19.55 12.25
N PRO A 353 -5.25 -18.95 12.49
CA PRO A 353 -4.70 -17.95 11.60
C PRO A 353 -4.22 -18.60 10.30
N VAL A 354 -4.70 -18.08 9.17
CA VAL A 354 -4.26 -18.48 7.82
C VAL A 354 -3.42 -17.37 7.21
N VAL A 355 -3.81 -16.12 7.41
CA VAL A 355 -3.04 -14.95 6.97
C VAL A 355 -2.93 -13.99 8.14
N VAL A 356 -1.72 -13.54 8.43
CA VAL A 356 -1.43 -12.73 9.62
C VAL A 356 -0.74 -11.43 9.23
N VAL A 357 -1.20 -10.32 9.79
CA VAL A 357 -0.54 -9.01 9.73
C VAL A 357 0.13 -8.70 11.06
N ASN A 358 1.28 -8.04 11.01
CA ASN A 358 1.95 -7.56 12.21
C ASN A 358 2.51 -6.14 11.97
N LYS A 359 2.74 -5.41 13.07
CA LYS A 359 3.24 -4.01 13.03
C LYS A 359 4.28 -3.71 14.12
N TYR A 360 4.92 -4.73 14.66
CA TYR A 360 5.80 -4.54 15.83
C TYR A 360 7.03 -3.67 15.52
N TYR A 361 7.67 -3.84 14.35
CA TYR A 361 8.75 -2.96 13.87
C TYR A 361 8.35 -2.14 12.64
N SER A 362 7.68 -2.80 11.71
CA SER A 362 7.12 -2.25 10.48
C SER A 362 5.95 -3.15 10.07
N LYS A 363 5.22 -2.78 9.03
CA LYS A 363 4.11 -3.59 8.51
C LYS A 363 4.66 -4.87 7.89
N THR A 364 4.22 -6.02 8.39
CA THR A 364 4.58 -7.32 7.83
C THR A 364 3.34 -8.18 7.62
N VAL A 365 3.40 -9.07 6.63
CA VAL A 365 2.33 -10.01 6.31
C VAL A 365 2.95 -11.39 6.08
N TRP A 366 2.41 -12.39 6.76
CA TRP A 366 2.66 -13.79 6.43
C TRP A 366 1.43 -14.38 5.73
N LEU A 367 1.68 -15.07 4.63
CA LEU A 367 0.71 -15.80 3.80
C LEU A 367 1.17 -17.27 3.73
N PRO A 368 0.24 -18.22 3.68
CA PRO A 368 0.58 -19.61 3.39
C PRO A 368 1.05 -19.69 1.94
N ASN A 369 1.68 -20.79 1.54
CA ASN A 369 2.23 -20.89 0.19
C ASN A 369 1.13 -20.95 -0.89
N ILE A 370 0.70 -19.79 -1.38
CA ILE A 370 -0.24 -19.68 -2.52
C ILE A 370 0.41 -20.05 -3.86
N ALA A 371 1.74 -20.24 -3.89
CA ALA A 371 2.50 -20.62 -5.08
C ALA A 371 2.92 -22.10 -5.09
N ARG A 372 2.23 -22.98 -4.32
CA ARG A 372 2.56 -24.42 -4.23
C ARG A 372 2.71 -25.12 -5.57
N ASN A 373 1.83 -24.79 -6.51
CA ASN A 373 1.81 -25.37 -7.85
C ASN A 373 2.62 -24.55 -8.86
N GLY A 374 3.48 -23.64 -8.39
CA GLY A 374 4.19 -22.65 -9.20
C GLY A 374 3.44 -21.32 -9.30
N ILE A 375 4.19 -20.22 -9.32
CA ILE A 375 3.66 -18.84 -9.41
C ILE A 375 2.74 -18.67 -10.63
N GLN A 376 3.10 -19.27 -11.77
CA GLN A 376 2.32 -19.23 -13.00
C GLN A 376 0.89 -19.77 -12.86
N ASN A 377 0.65 -20.63 -11.87
CA ASN A 377 -0.63 -21.31 -11.65
C ASN A 377 -1.49 -20.65 -10.55
N MET A 378 -1.03 -19.54 -9.97
CA MET A 378 -1.80 -18.77 -8.99
C MET A 378 -3.14 -18.34 -9.57
N LYS A 379 -4.19 -18.49 -8.76
CA LYS A 379 -5.55 -18.06 -9.08
C LYS A 379 -5.71 -16.55 -8.89
N ASP A 380 -6.76 -15.96 -9.45
CA ASP A 380 -6.91 -14.50 -9.43
C ASP A 380 -7.30 -13.95 -8.05
N ASP A 381 -7.99 -14.75 -7.23
CA ASP A 381 -8.21 -14.50 -5.80
C ASP A 381 -6.90 -14.54 -4.98
N GLU A 382 -6.02 -15.50 -5.26
CA GLU A 382 -4.67 -15.59 -4.65
C GLU A 382 -3.76 -14.43 -5.09
N LYS A 383 -3.80 -14.06 -6.37
CA LYS A 383 -3.09 -12.87 -6.89
C LYS A 383 -3.59 -11.61 -6.21
N LEU A 384 -4.90 -11.46 -6.04
CA LEU A 384 -5.48 -10.33 -5.32
C LEU A 384 -5.04 -10.31 -3.86
N LEU A 385 -5.05 -11.46 -3.17
CA LEU A 385 -4.55 -11.59 -1.80
C LEU A 385 -3.08 -11.09 -1.68
N LEU A 386 -2.22 -11.48 -2.62
CA LEU A 386 -0.83 -11.02 -2.67
C LEU A 386 -0.70 -9.52 -3.00
N LEU A 387 -1.42 -9.03 -4.01
CA LEU A 387 -1.44 -7.62 -4.39
C LEU A 387 -1.78 -6.74 -3.18
N ASN A 388 -2.81 -7.10 -2.44
CA ASN A 388 -3.23 -6.36 -1.25
C ASN A 388 -2.20 -6.42 -0.12
N ALA A 389 -1.47 -7.54 0.02
CA ALA A 389 -0.36 -7.62 0.97
C ALA A 389 0.75 -6.65 0.60
N ILE A 390 1.13 -6.61 -0.68
CA ILE A 390 2.14 -5.68 -1.22
C ILE A 390 1.71 -4.23 -1.01
N LEU A 391 0.47 -3.87 -1.33
CA LEU A 391 -0.06 -2.52 -1.15
C LEU A 391 -0.14 -2.11 0.33
N PHE A 392 -0.56 -3.03 1.20
CA PHE A 392 -0.61 -2.79 2.63
C PHE A 392 0.76 -2.44 3.22
N VAL A 393 1.79 -3.24 2.88
CA VAL A 393 3.15 -3.06 3.42
C VAL A 393 3.95 -1.97 2.71
N SER A 394 3.63 -1.63 1.46
CA SER A 394 4.29 -0.56 0.69
C SER A 394 3.85 0.85 1.11
N ASN A 395 2.69 0.97 1.75
CA ASN A 395 2.13 2.25 2.19
C ASN A 395 2.98 2.87 3.33
N LYS A 396 3.98 3.64 2.92
CA LYS A 396 4.94 4.38 3.75
C LYS A 396 4.74 5.87 3.58
N ASN A 397 5.01 6.61 4.65
CA ASN A 397 5.16 8.06 4.58
C ASN A 397 6.43 8.39 3.79
N TYR A 398 6.28 9.08 2.66
CA TYR A 398 7.43 9.62 1.93
C TYR A 398 7.78 10.96 2.55
N TYR A 399 9.00 11.09 3.08
CA TYR A 399 9.43 12.30 3.77
C TYR A 399 10.80 12.75 3.27
N VAL A 400 10.85 13.95 2.69
CA VAL A 400 12.12 14.59 2.33
C VAL A 400 12.44 15.65 3.38
N LYS A 401 13.34 15.29 4.29
CA LYS A 401 13.81 16.19 5.35
C LYS A 401 15.00 17.01 4.85
N ARG A 402 14.83 18.33 4.77
CA ARG A 402 15.93 19.28 5.01
C ARG A 402 15.87 19.71 6.49
N THR A 403 16.99 20.07 7.10
CA THR A 403 17.06 20.56 8.49
C THR A 403 16.70 22.04 8.52
N PHE A 404 15.84 22.46 9.45
CA PHE A 404 15.36 23.85 9.55
C PHE A 404 15.17 24.26 11.01
N LYS A 405 15.31 25.56 11.30
CA LYS A 405 15.03 26.14 12.63
C LYS A 405 13.56 26.51 12.86
N LYS A 406 12.81 26.85 11.80
CA LYS A 406 11.37 27.18 11.84
C LYS A 406 10.74 26.78 10.51
N LYS A 407 9.56 26.16 10.50
CA LYS A 407 8.85 25.80 9.26
C LYS A 407 7.38 26.10 9.38
N ILE A 408 6.79 26.57 8.28
CA ILE A 408 5.35 26.62 8.09
C ILE A 408 5.02 25.49 7.13
N PHE A 409 4.15 24.58 7.55
CA PHE A 409 3.65 23.48 6.73
C PHE A 409 2.18 23.74 6.44
N GLU A 410 1.80 23.58 5.18
CA GLU A 410 0.40 23.47 4.79
C GLU A 410 0.14 22.10 4.20
N ASP A 411 -1.00 21.55 4.58
CA ASP A 411 -1.48 20.26 4.10
C ASP A 411 -2.49 20.50 2.98
N TYR A 412 -2.20 19.94 1.82
CA TYR A 412 -3.18 19.71 0.77
C TYR A 412 -3.78 18.31 0.98
N ILE A 413 -5.10 18.26 1.11
CA ILE A 413 -5.86 17.04 1.32
C ILE A 413 -6.80 16.87 0.15
N ASP A 414 -6.66 15.75 -0.56
CA ASP A 414 -7.55 15.35 -1.63
C ASP A 414 -8.03 13.91 -1.38
N PHE A 415 -9.13 13.53 -2.02
CA PHE A 415 -9.64 12.18 -1.94
C PHE A 415 -10.16 11.70 -3.29
N ASP A 416 -9.81 10.46 -3.63
CA ASP A 416 -10.46 9.73 -4.72
C ASP A 416 -11.36 8.66 -4.10
N ASN A 417 -12.54 8.46 -4.67
CA ASN A 417 -13.47 7.42 -4.22
C ASN A 417 -14.10 6.70 -5.41
N TYR A 418 -13.33 6.47 -6.46
CA TYR A 418 -13.84 5.73 -7.62
C TYR A 418 -13.91 4.22 -7.35
N ASP A 419 -12.84 3.60 -6.87
CA ASP A 419 -12.82 2.17 -6.49
C ASP A 419 -12.67 2.00 -4.98
N VAL A 420 -11.63 2.62 -4.44
CA VAL A 420 -11.31 2.65 -3.02
C VAL A 420 -11.29 4.08 -2.55
N PHE A 421 -11.93 4.38 -1.43
CA PHE A 421 -11.78 5.68 -0.78
C PHE A 421 -10.31 5.88 -0.43
N ASP A 422 -9.56 6.70 -1.16
CA ASP A 422 -8.15 6.96 -0.93
C ASP A 422 -7.98 8.40 -0.45
N LEU A 423 -7.43 8.56 0.75
CA LEU A 423 -7.17 9.88 1.30
C LEU A 423 -5.72 10.23 1.00
N TYR A 424 -5.53 11.23 0.18
CA TYR A 424 -4.24 11.73 -0.22
C TYR A 424 -3.89 12.97 0.61
N VAL A 425 -2.75 12.93 1.32
CA VAL A 425 -2.27 14.08 2.09
C VAL A 425 -0.86 14.45 1.63
N PHE A 426 -0.70 15.65 1.12
CA PHE A 426 0.58 16.25 0.78
C PHE A 426 0.84 17.47 1.65
N SER A 427 1.86 17.39 2.50
CA SER A 427 2.33 18.53 3.29
C SER A 427 3.48 19.20 2.53
N LEU A 428 3.36 20.49 2.19
CA LEU A 428 4.46 21.31 1.72
C LEU A 428 4.87 22.27 2.83
N GLY A 429 6.17 22.36 3.10
CA GLY A 429 6.72 23.31 4.04
C GLY A 429 7.76 24.19 3.40
N LEU A 430 7.61 25.50 3.56
CA LEU A 430 8.57 26.51 3.13
C LEU A 430 9.26 27.15 4.33
N SER A 431 10.52 27.57 4.12
CA SER A 431 11.31 28.25 5.13
C SER A 431 12.40 29.09 4.49
N TYR A 432 12.75 30.18 5.16
CA TYR A 432 14.03 30.85 4.95
C TYR A 432 15.17 30.05 5.63
N PRO A 433 16.40 30.06 5.09
CA PRO A 433 17.55 29.33 5.62
C PRO A 433 18.06 29.81 6.98
N TYR A 434 17.63 30.98 7.46
CA TYR A 434 18.18 31.65 8.65
C TYR A 434 17.12 31.96 9.69
#